data_AF-A0A7L4HEA4-F1
#
_entry.id   AF-A0A7L4HEA4-F1
#
_cell.length_a   1.000
_cell.length_b   1.000
_cell.length_c   1.000
_cell.angle_alpha   90.00
_cell.angle_beta   90.00
_cell.angle_gamma   90.00
#
_symmetry.space_group_name_H-M   'P 1'
#
loop_
_entity.id
_entity.type
_entity.pdbx_description
1 polymer ?
#
loop_
_entity_poly.entity_id
_entity_poly.type
_entity_poly.pdbx_seq_one_letter_code
_entity_poly.pdbx_strand_id
1 'polypeptide(L)'
;YLLKTQIQPERVLYVSSQNASTIFPAFANRLEYSKEEKKIVITLHNLQKSDSDIYVCAGVLKNSSFLSVNRSGTMMLIKEVEQTGCSKSSWVIYGLTVVVALLFSGLVCCTLYRVN
;
A
#
# COMPACT_ATOMS: atom_id res chain seq x y z
N TYR A 1 27.95 -2.29 27.62
CA TYR A 1 27.28 -2.83 26.42
C TYR A 1 27.32 -1.74 25.35
N LEU A 2 27.58 -2.09 24.09
CA LEU A 2 27.67 -1.12 23.00
C LEU A 2 26.39 -1.20 22.16
N LEU A 3 25.68 -0.08 22.01
CA LEU A 3 24.41 0.03 21.30
C LEU A 3 24.54 1.12 20.22
N LYS A 4 24.08 0.83 19.00
CA LYS A 4 23.89 1.84 17.95
C LYS A 4 22.55 1.58 17.26
N THR A 5 21.57 2.41 17.53
CA THR A 5 20.31 2.49 16.79
C THR A 5 20.01 3.97 16.61
N GLN A 6 20.68 4.61 15.66
CA GLN A 6 20.59 6.05 15.46
C GLN A 6 19.65 6.35 14.29
N ILE A 7 18.36 6.30 14.59
CA ILE A 7 17.29 7.22 14.15
C ILE A 7 16.33 7.21 15.33
N GLN A 8 16.05 8.37 15.92
CA GLN A 8 15.00 8.47 16.93
C GLN A 8 13.68 8.27 16.18
N PRO A 9 12.92 7.19 16.45
CA PRO A 9 11.68 6.95 15.72
C PRO A 9 10.73 8.10 16.00
N GLU A 10 10.07 8.58 14.95
CA GLU A 10 9.00 9.55 15.10
C GLU A 10 7.89 8.94 15.96
N ARG A 11 7.46 9.68 16.99
CA ARG A 11 6.40 9.19 17.85
C ARG A 11 5.07 9.45 17.16
N VAL A 12 4.25 8.41 17.06
CA VAL A 12 2.94 8.44 16.40
C VAL A 12 1.83 8.61 17.44
N LEU A 13 1.84 7.74 18.46
CA LEU A 13 0.86 7.68 19.54
C LEU A 13 1.56 7.26 20.84
N TYR A 14 1.19 7.90 21.95
CA TYR A 14 1.51 7.44 23.30
C TYR A 14 0.22 7.10 24.06
N VAL A 15 0.21 5.97 24.76
CA VAL A 15 -0.90 5.55 25.63
C VAL A 15 -0.33 5.21 27.00
N SER A 16 -0.85 5.87 28.04
CA SER A 16 -0.46 5.64 29.42
C SER A 16 -1.30 4.55 30.08
N SER A 17 -0.78 3.96 31.15
CA SER A 17 -1.55 3.03 31.99
C SER A 17 -2.74 3.68 32.70
N GLN A 18 -2.76 5.01 32.81
CA GLN A 18 -3.86 5.79 33.39
C GLN A 18 -4.93 6.13 32.34
N ASN A 19 -4.92 5.46 31.18
CA ASN A 19 -5.80 5.68 30.04
C ASN A 19 -5.71 7.10 29.43
N ALA A 20 -4.66 7.86 29.73
CA ALA A 20 -4.36 9.08 28.98
C ALA A 20 -3.66 8.72 27.67
N SER A 21 -3.99 9.41 26.59
CA SER A 21 -3.34 9.25 25.29
C SER A 21 -2.83 10.58 24.74
N THR A 22 -1.82 10.50 23.87
CA THR A 22 -1.28 11.66 23.17
C THR A 22 -0.99 11.26 21.73
N ILE A 23 -1.72 11.86 20.80
CA ILE A 23 -1.46 11.76 19.36
C ILE A 23 -0.47 12.88 19.01
N PHE A 24 0.58 12.55 18.28
CA PHE A 24 1.61 13.52 17.92
C PHE A 24 1.17 14.41 16.75
N PRO A 25 1.66 15.66 16.67
CA PRO A 25 1.12 16.66 15.73
C PRO A 25 1.06 16.24 14.26
N ALA A 26 2.05 15.49 13.75
CA ALA A 26 2.07 15.01 12.36
C ALA A 26 0.88 14.08 12.00
N PHE A 27 0.28 13.46 13.02
CA PHE A 27 -0.84 12.52 12.90
C PHE A 27 -2.15 13.09 13.44
N ALA A 28 -2.15 14.34 13.91
CA ALA A 28 -3.34 14.98 14.45
C ALA A 28 -4.47 15.03 13.40
N ASN A 29 -5.71 14.84 13.85
CA ASN A 29 -6.93 14.84 13.02
C ASN A 29 -7.01 13.74 11.94
N ARG A 30 -6.00 12.88 11.82
CA ARG A 30 -5.97 11.74 10.87
C ARG A 30 -5.86 10.40 11.57
N LEU A 31 -5.31 10.36 12.79
CA LEU A 31 -5.17 9.13 13.55
C LEU A 31 -6.28 8.97 14.58
N GLU A 32 -6.89 7.78 14.57
CA GLU A 32 -7.84 7.32 15.58
C GLU A 32 -7.25 6.14 16.35
N TYR A 33 -7.61 6.05 17.63
CA TYR A 33 -7.13 5.02 18.54
C TYR A 33 -8.30 4.46 19.33
N SER A 34 -8.37 3.13 19.44
CA SER A 34 -9.26 2.43 20.36
C SER A 34 -8.51 1.38 21.18
N LYS A 35 -8.98 1.16 22.41
CA LYS A 35 -8.48 0.13 23.32
C LYS A 35 -9.52 -0.99 23.40
N GLU A 36 -9.22 -2.12 22.79
CA GLU A 36 -10.04 -3.32 22.80
C GLU A 36 -9.41 -4.33 23.76
N GLU A 37 -9.82 -4.31 25.04
CA GLU A 37 -9.27 -5.17 26.09
C GLU A 37 -7.73 -5.09 26.22
N LYS A 38 -7.03 -6.10 25.68
CA LYS A 38 -5.55 -6.23 25.66
C LYS A 38 -4.92 -5.79 24.34
N LYS A 39 -5.72 -5.26 23.42
CA LYS A 39 -5.33 -4.85 22.08
C LYS A 39 -5.50 -3.34 21.93
N ILE A 40 -4.56 -2.75 21.22
CA ILE A 40 -4.62 -1.37 20.77
C ILE A 40 -4.88 -1.42 19.27
N VAL A 41 -5.95 -0.76 18.82
CA VAL A 41 -6.24 -0.57 17.40
C VAL A 41 -5.95 0.87 17.05
N ILE A 42 -5.18 1.05 15.98
CA ILE A 42 -4.79 2.36 15.46
C ILE A 42 -5.28 2.40 14.02
N THR A 43 -6.09 3.40 13.70
CA THR A 43 -6.57 3.65 12.35
C THR A 43 -6.00 4.98 11.88
N LEU A 44 -5.25 4.98 10.78
CA LEU A 44 -4.71 6.19 10.16
C LEU A 44 -5.47 6.49 8.87
N HIS A 45 -6.20 7.60 8.89
CA HIS A 45 -7.00 8.10 7.77
C HIS A 45 -6.18 9.03 6.88
N ASN A 46 -6.65 9.22 5.64
CA ASN A 46 -6.05 10.16 4.68
C ASN A 46 -4.52 9.99 4.59
N LEU A 47 -4.08 8.76 4.27
CA LEU A 47 -2.67 8.38 4.16
C LEU A 47 -1.92 9.27 3.17
N GLN A 48 -0.69 9.63 3.54
CA GLN A 48 0.22 10.46 2.74
C GLN A 48 1.47 9.65 2.40
N LYS A 49 2.17 10.01 1.31
CA LYS A 49 3.44 9.36 0.93
C LYS A 49 4.47 9.36 2.07
N SER A 50 4.52 10.45 2.84
CA SER A 50 5.39 10.61 4.00
C SER A 50 5.05 9.70 5.18
N ASP A 51 3.87 9.06 5.20
CA ASP A 51 3.50 8.07 6.21
C ASP A 51 4.13 6.68 5.90
N SER A 52 4.97 6.56 4.87
CA SER A 52 5.64 5.30 4.54
C SER A 52 6.82 5.03 5.47
N ASP A 53 6.69 4.07 6.38
CA ASP A 53 7.76 3.64 7.27
C ASP A 53 7.46 2.27 7.91
N ILE A 54 8.34 1.81 8.80
CA ILE A 54 8.16 0.65 9.66
C ILE A 54 7.61 1.11 11.02
N TYR A 55 6.35 0.79 11.27
CA TYR A 55 5.66 1.09 12.51
C TYR A 55 5.90 -0.01 13.54
N VAL A 56 6.34 0.38 14.74
CA VAL A 56 6.65 -0.57 15.83
C VAL A 56 5.90 -0.19 17.11
N CYS A 57 5.45 -1.20 17.85
CA CYS A 57 4.91 -1.00 19.19
C CYS A 57 6.06 -1.05 20.20
N ALA A 58 6.18 0.00 21.03
CA ALA A 58 7.18 0.06 22.10
C ALA A 58 6.51 0.29 23.45
N GLY A 59 6.95 -0.48 24.46
CA GLY A 59 6.59 -0.28 25.85
C GLY A 59 7.66 0.52 26.58
N VAL A 60 7.25 1.46 27.44
CA VAL A 60 8.16 2.13 28.38
C VAL A 60 7.96 1.50 29.75
N LEU A 61 9.02 0.99 30.36
CA LEU A 61 8.94 0.51 31.75
C LEU A 61 8.91 1.71 32.70
N LYS A 62 8.08 1.65 33.74
CA LYS A 62 8.02 2.70 34.76
C LYS A 62 9.42 2.86 35.39
N ASN A 63 9.93 4.09 35.43
CA ASN A 63 11.28 4.44 35.88
C ASN A 63 12.45 4.00 34.98
N SER A 64 12.21 3.59 33.73
CA SER A 64 13.28 3.43 32.74
C SER A 64 13.20 4.53 31.67
N SER A 65 14.36 5.02 31.24
CA SER A 65 14.50 5.82 30.03
C SER A 65 14.57 4.96 28.76
N PHE A 66 14.49 3.63 28.91
CA PHE A 66 14.65 2.67 27.82
C PHE A 66 13.29 2.25 27.27
N LEU A 67 13.11 2.49 25.97
CA LEU A 67 12.02 1.93 25.19
C LEU A 67 12.28 0.43 25.02
N SER A 68 11.42 -0.40 25.60
CA SER A 68 11.32 -1.81 25.23
C SER A 68 10.53 -1.89 23.93
N VAL A 69 11.26 -1.83 22.81
CA VAL A 69 10.64 -1.96 21.48
C VAL A 69 10.38 -3.44 21.23
N ASN A 70 9.13 -3.81 20.93
CA ASN A 70 8.85 -5.16 20.46
C ASN A 70 9.59 -5.36 19.12
N ARG A 71 10.25 -6.51 18.92
CA ARG A 71 10.99 -6.77 17.68
C ARG A 71 10.10 -6.90 16.44
N SER A 72 8.78 -7.05 16.62
CA SER A 72 7.81 -7.12 15.53
C SER A 72 7.30 -5.73 15.16
N GLY A 73 7.43 -5.37 13.89
CA GLY A 73 6.91 -4.13 13.30
C GLY A 73 6.15 -4.41 12.02
N THR A 74 5.41 -3.41 11.55
CA THR A 74 4.65 -3.46 10.30
C THR A 74 5.20 -2.42 9.35
N MET A 75 5.68 -2.87 8.18
CA MET A 75 6.07 -1.97 7.10
C MET A 75 4.82 -1.50 6.37
N MET A 76 4.66 -0.19 6.25
CA MET A 76 3.58 0.44 5.50
C MET A 76 4.19 1.26 4.35
N LEU A 77 3.75 1.03 3.12
CA LEU A 77 4.26 1.72 1.93
C LEU A 77 3.11 2.38 1.18
N ILE A 78 3.12 3.70 1.12
CA ILE A 78 2.09 4.51 0.49
C ILE A 78 2.63 4.94 -0.85
N LYS A 79 2.03 4.44 -1.92
CA LYS A 79 2.31 4.88 -3.29
C LYS A 79 1.10 5.63 -3.81
N GLU A 80 1.36 6.64 -4.62
CA GLU A 80 0.31 7.16 -5.50
C GLU A 80 -0.09 6.04 -6.47
N VAL A 81 -1.39 5.96 -6.72
CA VAL A 81 -1.89 5.11 -7.79
C VAL A 81 -1.56 5.84 -9.10
N GLU A 82 -0.46 5.47 -9.74
CA GLU A 82 -0.39 5.63 -11.18
C GLU A 82 -1.50 4.75 -11.75
N GLN A 83 -2.62 5.36 -12.16
CA GLN A 83 -3.57 4.68 -13.02
C GLN A 83 -2.92 4.47 -14.38
N THR A 84 -1.95 3.57 -14.47
CA THR A 84 -1.76 2.81 -15.70
C THR A 84 -3.01 1.97 -15.81
N GLY A 85 -4.07 2.56 -16.39
CA GLY A 85 -5.33 1.87 -16.63
C GLY A 85 -4.99 0.52 -17.22
N CYS A 86 -5.49 -0.55 -16.60
CA CYS A 86 -5.22 -1.91 -17.01
C CYS A 86 -5.43 -1.97 -18.53
N SER A 87 -4.34 -1.99 -19.29
CA SER A 87 -4.39 -1.86 -20.73
C SER A 87 -5.14 -3.10 -21.20
N LYS A 88 -6.42 -2.92 -21.57
CA LYS A 88 -7.26 -4.02 -22.04
C LYS A 88 -6.47 -4.68 -23.16
N SER A 89 -5.96 -5.88 -22.89
CA SER A 89 -5.20 -6.64 -23.86
C SER A 89 -6.06 -6.73 -25.12
N SER A 90 -5.55 -6.21 -26.25
CA SER A 90 -6.33 -5.93 -27.44
C SER A 90 -6.65 -7.18 -28.28
N TRP A 91 -7.00 -8.28 -27.61
CA TRP A 91 -7.43 -9.54 -28.24
C TRP A 91 -8.54 -9.34 -29.27
N VAL A 92 -9.39 -8.33 -29.04
CA VAL A 92 -10.45 -7.91 -29.98
C VAL A 92 -9.88 -7.36 -31.29
N ILE A 93 -8.79 -6.57 -31.23
CA ILE A 93 -8.12 -6.03 -32.42
C ILE A 93 -7.47 -7.15 -33.21
N TYR A 94 -6.75 -8.06 -32.53
CA TYR A 94 -6.15 -9.22 -33.19
C TYR A 94 -7.21 -10.12 -33.85
N GLY A 95 -8.31 -10.41 -33.16
CA GLY A 95 -9.42 -11.19 -33.72
C GLY A 95 -10.01 -10.56 -34.98
N LEU A 96 -10.28 -9.25 -34.96
CA LEU A 96 -10.77 -8.51 -36.12
C LEU A 96 -9.79 -8.55 -37.29
N THR A 97 -8.49 -8.38 -37.04
CA THR A 97 -7.48 -8.40 -38.12
C THR A 97 -7.39 -9.77 -38.81
N VAL A 98 -7.51 -10.87 -38.06
CA VAL A 98 -7.48 -12.23 -38.63
C VAL A 98 -8.72 -12.50 -39.50
N VAL A 99 -9.91 -12.12 -39.04
CA VAL A 99 -11.15 -12.30 -39.81
C VAL A 99 -11.09 -11.53 -41.12
N VAL A 100 -10.64 -10.27 -41.09
CA VAL A 100 -10.49 -9.45 -42.29
C VAL A 100 -9.50 -10.09 -43.27
N ALA A 101 -8.34 -10.55 -42.80
CA ALA A 101 -7.34 -11.21 -43.64
C ALA A 101 -7.89 -12.49 -44.32
N LEU A 102 -8.64 -13.32 -43.60
CA LEU A 102 -9.25 -14.54 -44.14
C LEU A 102 -10.31 -14.23 -45.21
N LEU A 103 -11.15 -13.21 -44.98
CA LEU A 103 -12.17 -12.79 -45.94
C LEU A 103 -11.54 -12.26 -47.23
N PHE A 104 -10.50 -11.43 -47.12
CA PHE A 104 -9.77 -10.95 -48.29
C PHE A 104 -9.12 -12.10 -49.07
N SER A 105 -8.48 -13.05 -48.38
CA SER A 105 -7.89 -14.22 -49.03
C SER A 105 -8.96 -15.05 -49.76
N GLY A 106 -10.12 -15.26 -49.15
CA GLY A 106 -11.24 -15.96 -49.79
C GLY A 106 -11.73 -15.25 -51.05
N LEU A 107 -11.91 -13.93 -51.00
CA LEU A 107 -12.33 -13.12 -52.15
C LEU A 107 -11.32 -13.19 -53.31
N VAL A 108 -10.02 -13.11 -53.01
CA VAL A 108 -8.96 -13.25 -54.02
C VAL A 108 -8.99 -14.65 -54.65
N CYS A 109 -9.13 -15.71 -53.85
CA CYS A 109 -9.27 -17.07 -54.38
C CYS A 109 -10.52 -17.23 -55.26
N CYS A 110 -11.68 -16.71 -54.83
CA CYS A 110 -12.92 -16.79 -55.59
C CYS A 110 -12.84 -16.03 -56.92
N THR A 111 -12.22 -14.85 -56.93
CA THR A 111 -12.05 -14.06 -58.15
C THR A 111 -11.08 -14.74 -59.12
N LEU A 112 -9.95 -15.28 -58.64
CA LEU A 112 -9.02 -16.06 -59.48
C LEU A 112 -9.65 -17.34 -60.04
N TYR A 113 -10.43 -18.07 -59.23
CA TYR A 113 -11.14 -19.26 -59.69
C TYR A 113 -12.25 -18.96 -60.70
N ARG A 114 -12.90 -17.79 -60.61
CA ARG A 114 -13.93 -17.40 -61.59
C ARG A 114 -13.35 -16.90 -62.91
N VAL A 115 -12.10 -16.46 -62.92
CA VAL A 115 -11.42 -15.87 -64.09
C VAL A 115 -10.64 -16.94 -64.88
N ASN A 116 -10.29 -18.06 -64.26
CA ASN A 116 -9.61 -19.20 -64.89
C ASN A 116 -10.60 -20.30 -65.28
#